data_AF-A0A7V6PWZ1-F1
#
_entry.id   AF-A0A7V6PWZ1-F1
#
_cell.length_a   1.000
_cell.length_b   1.000
_cell.length_c   1.000
_cell.angle_alpha   90.00
_cell.angle_beta   90.00
_cell.angle_gamma   90.00
#
_symmetry.space_group_name_H-M   'P 1'
#
loop_
_entity.id
_entity.type
_entity.pdbx_description
1 polymer ?
#
loop_
_entity_poly.entity_id
_entity_poly.type
_entity_poly.pdbx_seq_one_letter_code
_entity_poly.pdbx_strand_id
1 'polypeptide(L)'
;MITSAYIKEQAKKFGADLVGITSMDRFEGAPKQMDPRYIFPGAKSLIVLEYRIPRGAFRGIEEGTFFITYPSMGYAGINLIYGPMVLWNLTRLLEDHGYETVPIPNMNGGEAVSPVTGNFRKGWSMSVYGEKPHPDILINYRIAAFCAGLGEIGYSRIFLTPEFGPRVRFNMLLTSAPFEPDPIYNGPKLCDRCM
;
A
#
# COMPACT_ATOMS: atom_id res chain seq x y z
N MET A 1 -6.49 24.84 -1.92
CA MET A 1 -5.73 23.69 -2.44
C MET A 1 -5.24 22.89 -1.25
N ILE A 2 -5.54 21.60 -1.18
CA ILE A 2 -5.09 20.73 -0.09
C ILE A 2 -3.59 20.45 -0.24
N THR A 3 -2.86 20.39 0.87
CA THR A 3 -1.39 20.19 0.87
C THR A 3 -1.02 18.76 1.25
N SER A 4 0.19 18.33 0.89
CA SER A 4 0.74 17.02 1.31
C SER A 4 0.78 16.88 2.84
N ALA A 5 1.09 17.96 3.55
CA ALA A 5 1.09 17.96 5.02
C ALA A 5 -0.31 17.75 5.59
N TYR A 6 -1.31 18.45 5.04
CA TYR A 6 -2.70 18.35 5.48
C TYR A 6 -3.26 16.94 5.26
N ILE A 7 -3.08 16.36 4.07
CA ILE A 7 -3.65 15.03 3.78
C ILE A 7 -3.02 13.94 4.66
N LYS A 8 -1.72 14.04 4.96
CA LYS A 8 -1.05 13.14 5.91
C LYS A 8 -1.58 13.27 7.33
N GLU A 9 -1.84 14.50 7.77
CA GLU A 9 -2.45 14.75 9.07
C GLU A 9 -3.85 14.13 9.17
N GLN A 10 -4.69 14.32 8.14
CA GLN A 10 -6.03 13.71 8.09
C GLN A 10 -5.97 12.19 8.05
N ALA A 11 -5.07 11.62 7.25
CA ALA A 11 -4.86 10.18 7.19
C ALA A 11 -4.49 9.58 8.55
N LYS A 12 -3.61 10.25 9.30
CA LYS A 12 -3.26 9.86 10.67
C LYS A 12 -4.44 9.99 11.63
N LYS A 13 -5.21 11.09 11.55
CA LYS A 13 -6.43 11.29 12.34
C LYS A 13 -7.49 10.22 12.08
N PHE A 14 -7.60 9.74 10.85
CA PHE A 14 -8.54 8.69 10.49
C PHE A 14 -8.08 7.30 10.89
N GLY A 15 -6.77 7.08 11.06
CA GLY A 15 -6.27 5.85 11.70
C GLY A 15 -4.99 5.26 11.12
N ALA A 16 -4.38 5.85 10.10
CA ALA A 16 -3.08 5.41 9.60
C ALA A 16 -1.96 5.73 10.63
N ASP A 17 -1.01 4.82 10.80
CA ASP A 17 0.13 5.02 11.69
C ASP A 17 1.25 5.82 11.00
N LEU A 18 1.61 5.44 9.77
CA LEU A 18 2.49 6.20 8.88
C LEU A 18 1.80 6.48 7.55
N VAL A 19 2.23 7.56 6.89
CA VAL A 19 1.67 8.00 5.61
C VAL A 19 2.81 8.52 4.75
N GLY A 20 2.96 7.93 3.57
CA GLY A 20 3.94 8.33 2.57
C GLY A 20 3.24 8.74 1.29
N ILE A 21 3.83 9.65 0.53
CA ILE A 21 3.34 10.08 -0.78
C ILE A 21 4.44 9.84 -1.80
N THR A 22 4.06 9.28 -2.95
CA THR A 22 4.96 9.07 -4.07
C THR A 22 4.39 9.67 -5.34
N SER A 23 5.26 10.11 -6.23
CA SER A 23 4.90 10.64 -7.54
C SER A 23 4.81 9.52 -8.56
N MET A 24 3.98 9.72 -9.59
CA MET A 24 3.71 8.65 -10.56
C MET A 24 4.91 8.31 -11.45
N ASP A 25 5.86 9.22 -11.65
CA ASP A 25 7.10 9.00 -12.41
C ASP A 25 7.99 7.92 -11.77
N ARG A 26 7.90 7.70 -10.45
CA ARG A 26 8.66 6.64 -9.76
C ARG A 26 8.26 5.23 -10.17
N PHE A 27 7.16 5.07 -10.92
CA PHE A 27 6.71 3.80 -11.49
C PHE A 27 7.10 3.65 -12.97
N GLU A 28 7.87 4.58 -13.55
CA GLU A 28 8.41 4.43 -14.90
C GLU A 28 9.24 3.15 -15.04
N GLY A 29 8.98 2.39 -16.12
CA GLY A 29 9.63 1.10 -16.38
C GLY A 29 8.99 -0.09 -15.66
N ALA A 30 7.98 0.11 -14.81
CA ALA A 30 7.24 -1.00 -14.22
C ALA A 30 6.55 -1.85 -15.30
N PRO A 31 6.47 -3.20 -15.15
CA PRO A 31 5.70 -4.03 -16.06
C PRO A 31 4.25 -3.57 -16.15
N LYS A 32 3.64 -3.58 -17.34
CA LYS A 32 2.26 -3.09 -17.54
C LYS A 32 1.24 -3.69 -16.56
N GLN A 33 1.38 -4.98 -16.23
CA GLN A 33 0.50 -5.68 -15.27
C GLN A 33 0.74 -5.33 -13.79
N MET A 34 1.72 -4.48 -13.50
CA MET A 34 2.09 -4.05 -12.15
C MET A 34 2.26 -2.53 -12.02
N ASP A 35 1.99 -1.79 -13.09
CA ASP A 35 2.21 -0.34 -13.14
C ASP A 35 0.91 0.39 -12.76
N PRO A 36 0.88 1.09 -11.61
CA PRO A 36 -0.33 1.76 -11.12
C PRO A 36 -0.84 2.86 -12.05
N ARG A 37 0.00 3.39 -12.96
CA ARG A 37 -0.39 4.41 -13.93
C ARG A 37 -1.45 3.92 -14.91
N TYR A 38 -1.56 2.60 -15.11
CA TYR A 38 -2.62 2.01 -15.94
C TYR A 38 -3.95 1.83 -15.19
N ILE A 39 -3.96 1.89 -13.86
CA ILE A 39 -5.21 1.87 -13.07
C ILE A 39 -5.87 3.24 -13.16
N PHE A 40 -5.11 4.31 -12.96
CA PHE A 40 -5.59 5.68 -13.07
C PHE A 40 -4.57 6.56 -13.83
N PRO A 41 -4.69 6.69 -15.16
CA PRO A 41 -3.77 7.49 -15.97
C PRO A 41 -3.72 8.98 -15.62
N GLY A 42 -4.81 9.51 -15.03
CA GLY A 42 -4.89 10.89 -14.55
C GLY A 42 -4.24 11.13 -13.18
N ALA A 43 -3.80 10.07 -12.48
CA ALA A 43 -3.17 10.20 -11.18
C ALA A 43 -1.91 11.06 -11.26
N LYS A 44 -1.74 11.94 -10.28
CA LYS A 44 -0.53 12.76 -10.08
C LYS A 44 0.28 12.28 -8.90
N SER A 45 -0.36 11.64 -7.92
CA SER A 45 0.30 11.05 -6.76
C SER A 45 -0.37 9.75 -6.33
N LEU A 46 0.40 8.94 -5.62
CA LEU A 46 -0.06 7.76 -4.88
C LEU A 46 0.24 7.99 -3.39
N ILE A 47 -0.80 7.92 -2.55
CA ILE A 47 -0.69 7.98 -1.10
C ILE A 47 -0.64 6.54 -0.57
N VAL A 48 0.38 6.22 0.22
CA VAL A 48 0.53 4.93 0.91
C VAL A 48 0.21 5.13 2.38
N LEU A 49 -0.74 4.35 2.88
CA LEU A 49 -1.14 4.31 4.28
C LEU A 49 -0.57 3.06 4.92
N GLU A 50 0.06 3.22 6.08
CA GLU A 50 0.60 2.12 6.85
C GLU A 50 -0.17 1.93 8.16
N TYR A 51 -0.35 0.67 8.55
CA TYR A 51 -0.97 0.28 9.81
C TYR A 51 -0.06 -0.71 10.53
N ARG A 52 0.27 -0.42 11.78
CA ARG A 52 1.05 -1.31 12.63
C ARG A 52 0.21 -2.54 12.97
N ILE A 53 0.85 -3.70 12.94
CA ILE A 53 0.27 -4.91 13.53
C ILE A 53 0.49 -4.83 15.05
N PRO A 54 -0.58 -4.81 15.87
CA PRO A 54 -0.42 -4.70 17.32
C PRO A 54 0.42 -5.84 17.90
N ARG A 55 1.40 -5.53 18.75
CA ARG A 55 2.28 -6.54 19.37
C ARG A 55 1.50 -7.62 20.14
N GLY A 56 0.39 -7.24 20.74
CA GLY A 56 -0.51 -8.14 21.46
C GLY A 56 -1.12 -9.23 20.59
N ALA A 57 -1.22 -9.03 19.27
CA ALA A 57 -1.77 -10.03 18.35
C ALA A 57 -0.92 -11.32 18.28
N PHE A 58 0.34 -11.24 18.71
CA PHE A 58 1.27 -12.38 18.73
C PHE A 58 1.38 -13.07 20.08
N ARG A 59 0.87 -12.48 21.18
CA ARG A 59 1.05 -13.04 22.53
C ARG A 59 0.54 -14.47 22.62
N GLY A 60 -0.67 -14.73 22.12
CA GLY A 60 -1.24 -16.08 22.13
C GLY A 60 -0.48 -17.11 21.29
N ILE A 61 0.24 -16.67 20.25
CA ILE A 61 1.12 -17.53 19.45
C ILE A 61 2.38 -17.87 20.25
N GLU A 62 2.97 -16.89 20.94
CA GLU A 62 4.17 -17.07 21.77
C GLU A 62 3.91 -18.00 22.96
N GLU A 63 2.73 -17.90 23.57
CA GLU A 63 2.30 -18.84 24.62
C GLU A 63 1.83 -20.18 24.06
N GLY A 64 1.68 -20.34 22.74
CA GLY A 64 1.22 -21.57 22.09
C GLY A 64 -0.26 -21.91 22.33
N THR A 65 -1.08 -20.95 22.74
CA THR A 65 -2.46 -21.20 23.22
C THR A 65 -3.56 -20.50 22.43
N PHE A 66 -3.26 -19.41 21.72
CA PHE A 66 -4.29 -18.60 21.08
C PHE A 66 -3.81 -17.97 19.76
N PHE A 67 -3.79 -18.80 18.72
CA PHE A 67 -3.26 -18.45 17.39
C PHE A 67 -4.20 -17.57 16.56
N ILE A 68 -5.51 -17.61 16.84
CA ILE A 68 -6.54 -16.94 16.02
C ILE A 68 -6.41 -15.41 16.04
N THR A 69 -5.81 -14.81 17.07
CA THR A 69 -5.68 -13.34 17.18
C THR A 69 -4.90 -12.72 16.05
N TYR A 70 -3.82 -13.34 15.57
CA TYR A 70 -3.05 -12.80 14.46
C TYR A 70 -3.85 -12.77 13.14
N PRO A 71 -4.37 -13.90 12.61
CA PRO A 71 -5.13 -13.87 11.36
C PRO A 71 -6.41 -13.04 11.47
N SER A 72 -7.04 -12.96 12.65
CA SER A 72 -8.22 -12.11 12.85
C SER A 72 -7.88 -10.63 13.02
N MET A 73 -7.14 -10.23 14.05
CA MET A 73 -6.92 -8.82 14.40
C MET A 73 -5.64 -8.24 13.81
N GLY A 74 -4.60 -9.05 13.58
CA GLY A 74 -3.32 -8.62 13.01
C GLY A 74 -3.22 -8.73 11.48
N TYR A 75 -4.23 -9.29 10.83
CA TYR A 75 -4.30 -9.48 9.38
C TYR A 75 -5.65 -9.05 8.83
N ALA A 76 -6.70 -9.87 9.02
CA ALA A 76 -7.98 -9.68 8.35
C ALA A 76 -8.69 -8.40 8.80
N GLY A 77 -8.72 -8.13 10.10
CA GLY A 77 -9.34 -6.94 10.68
C GLY A 77 -8.69 -5.66 10.18
N ILE A 78 -7.36 -5.63 10.02
CA ILE A 78 -6.66 -4.48 9.44
C ILE A 78 -7.00 -4.35 7.95
N ASN A 79 -6.85 -5.42 7.17
CA ASN A 79 -6.98 -5.38 5.72
C ASN A 79 -8.43 -5.21 5.23
N LEU A 80 -9.40 -5.75 5.96
CA LEU A 80 -10.80 -5.87 5.53
C LEU A 80 -11.74 -4.87 6.23
N ILE A 81 -11.35 -4.32 7.37
CA ILE A 81 -12.21 -3.43 8.15
C ILE A 81 -11.51 -2.11 8.43
N TYR A 82 -10.45 -2.12 9.24
CA TYR A 82 -9.84 -0.89 9.76
C TYR A 82 -9.22 -0.04 8.64
N GLY A 83 -8.33 -0.60 7.82
CA GLY A 83 -7.72 0.09 6.69
C GLY A 83 -8.72 0.60 5.66
N PRO A 84 -9.73 -0.21 5.24
CA PRO A 84 -10.82 0.25 4.38
C PRO A 84 -11.64 1.42 4.94
N MET A 85 -11.89 1.48 6.27
CA MET A 85 -12.58 2.62 6.87
C MET A 85 -11.78 3.92 6.73
N VAL A 86 -10.45 3.86 6.92
CA VAL A 86 -9.55 5.00 6.69
C VAL A 86 -9.53 5.41 5.22
N LEU A 87 -9.44 4.43 4.31
CA LEU A 87 -9.50 4.67 2.87
C LEU A 87 -10.77 5.40 2.47
N TRP A 88 -11.95 4.95 2.91
CA TRP A 88 -13.22 5.60 2.59
C TRP A 88 -13.27 7.06 3.04
N ASN A 89 -12.81 7.35 4.25
CA ASN A 89 -12.82 8.72 4.77
C ASN A 89 -11.85 9.63 4.00
N LEU A 90 -10.67 9.13 3.62
CA LEU A 90 -9.74 9.90 2.79
C LEU A 90 -10.22 10.09 1.37
N THR A 91 -10.82 9.07 0.75
CA THR A 91 -11.40 9.18 -0.60
C THR A 91 -12.46 10.28 -0.63
N ARG A 92 -13.41 10.26 0.31
CA ARG A 92 -14.45 11.30 0.42
C ARG A 92 -13.85 12.68 0.61
N LEU A 93 -12.88 12.81 1.52
CA LEU A 93 -12.20 14.08 1.75
C LEU A 93 -11.55 14.62 0.46
N LEU A 94 -10.88 13.77 -0.32
CA LEU A 94 -10.23 14.18 -1.57
C LEU A 94 -11.26 14.56 -2.65
N GLU A 95 -12.33 13.78 -2.77
CA GLU A 95 -13.43 14.03 -3.71
C GLU A 95 -14.19 15.32 -3.37
N ASP A 96 -14.42 15.62 -2.08
CA ASP A 96 -15.01 16.88 -1.61
C ASP A 96 -14.16 18.11 -1.99
N HIS A 97 -12.85 17.91 -2.18
CA HIS A 97 -11.92 18.93 -2.68
C HIS A 97 -11.76 18.91 -4.21
N GLY A 98 -12.55 18.10 -4.91
CA GLY A 98 -12.61 18.03 -6.38
C GLY A 98 -11.57 17.11 -7.03
N TYR A 99 -10.94 16.21 -6.27
CA TYR A 99 -9.93 15.29 -6.81
C TYR A 99 -10.48 13.87 -6.97
N GLU A 100 -10.50 13.38 -8.21
CA GLU A 100 -10.71 11.97 -8.51
C GLU A 100 -9.71 11.10 -7.76
N THR A 101 -10.21 10.05 -7.10
CA THR A 101 -9.41 9.22 -6.22
C THR A 101 -9.83 7.75 -6.33
N VAL A 102 -8.85 6.86 -6.51
CA VAL A 102 -9.05 5.40 -6.53
C VAL A 102 -8.50 4.80 -5.25
N PRO A 103 -9.36 4.36 -4.30
CA PRO A 103 -8.92 3.64 -3.11
C PRO A 103 -8.51 2.20 -3.46
N ILE A 104 -7.37 1.76 -2.93
CA ILE A 104 -6.80 0.44 -3.17
C ILE A 104 -6.63 -0.27 -1.83
N PRO A 105 -7.55 -1.19 -1.46
CA PRO A 105 -7.45 -1.96 -0.22
C PRO A 105 -6.31 -2.99 -0.29
N ASN A 106 -5.84 -3.51 0.85
CA ASN A 106 -4.92 -4.66 0.89
C ASN A 106 -5.69 -5.98 0.65
N MET A 107 -6.28 -6.11 -0.53
CA MET A 107 -7.05 -7.27 -0.92
C MET A 107 -6.57 -7.73 -2.29
N ASN A 108 -5.75 -8.77 -2.29
CA ASN A 108 -5.29 -9.41 -3.51
C ASN A 108 -6.03 -10.72 -3.71
N GLY A 109 -6.25 -11.09 -4.97
CA GLY A 109 -6.90 -12.34 -5.33
C GLY A 109 -7.43 -12.35 -6.77
N GLY A 110 -7.84 -11.19 -7.29
CA GLY A 110 -8.40 -11.06 -8.64
C GLY A 110 -7.37 -10.83 -9.74
N GLU A 111 -6.13 -10.53 -9.41
CA GLU A 111 -5.16 -9.98 -10.36
C GLU A 111 -4.74 -10.97 -11.45
N ALA A 112 -4.49 -10.42 -12.64
CA ALA A 112 -3.96 -11.19 -13.77
C ALA A 112 -2.55 -11.74 -13.50
N VAL A 113 -1.81 -11.15 -12.56
CA VAL A 113 -0.55 -11.70 -12.05
C VAL A 113 -0.79 -12.26 -10.65
N SER A 114 -0.32 -13.48 -10.40
CA SER A 114 -0.44 -14.10 -9.09
C SER A 114 0.39 -13.35 -8.04
N PRO A 115 -0.20 -12.87 -6.93
CA PRO A 115 0.53 -12.21 -5.86
C PRO A 115 1.44 -13.18 -5.08
N VAL A 116 1.24 -14.49 -5.24
CA VAL A 116 2.03 -15.54 -4.59
C VAL A 116 3.27 -15.91 -5.42
N THR A 117 3.09 -16.09 -6.74
CA THR A 117 4.15 -16.61 -7.61
C THR A 117 4.79 -15.53 -8.50
N GLY A 118 4.16 -14.37 -8.66
CA GLY A 118 4.59 -13.34 -9.61
C GLY A 118 4.34 -13.69 -11.08
N ASN A 119 3.80 -14.88 -11.36
CA ASN A 119 3.54 -15.34 -12.72
C ASN A 119 2.17 -14.89 -13.22
N PHE A 120 2.08 -14.63 -14.53
CA PHE A 120 0.82 -14.35 -15.19
C PHE A 120 -0.13 -15.56 -15.12
N ARG A 121 -1.40 -15.31 -14.80
CA ARG A 121 -2.45 -16.32 -14.68
C ARG A 121 -3.16 -16.50 -16.02
N LYS A 122 -2.70 -17.48 -16.80
CA LYS A 122 -3.29 -17.80 -18.11
C LYS A 122 -4.78 -18.16 -17.98
N GLY A 123 -5.64 -17.51 -18.76
CA GLY A 123 -7.09 -17.76 -18.77
C GLY A 123 -7.88 -17.16 -17.60
N TRP A 124 -7.22 -16.42 -16.68
CA TRP A 124 -7.88 -15.81 -15.54
C TRP A 124 -8.53 -14.45 -15.87
N SER A 125 -7.83 -13.64 -16.65
CA SER A 125 -8.24 -12.30 -17.05
C SER A 125 -7.91 -12.11 -18.53
N MET A 126 -8.68 -11.30 -19.26
CA MET A 126 -8.47 -10.98 -20.68
C MET A 126 -8.64 -9.48 -20.94
N SER A 127 -7.68 -8.87 -21.64
CA SER A 127 -7.82 -7.49 -22.11
C SER A 127 -8.88 -7.41 -23.21
N VAL A 128 -9.88 -6.56 -23.03
CA VAL A 128 -10.91 -6.29 -24.05
C VAL A 128 -10.48 -5.20 -25.06
N TYR A 129 -9.42 -4.45 -24.74
CA TYR A 129 -8.93 -3.31 -25.53
C TYR A 129 -7.57 -3.53 -26.18
N GLY A 130 -7.09 -4.78 -26.26
CA GLY A 130 -5.88 -5.21 -26.98
C GLY A 130 -4.56 -4.65 -26.41
N GLU A 131 -4.35 -3.34 -26.51
CA GLU A 131 -3.12 -2.64 -26.11
C GLU A 131 -3.04 -2.36 -24.60
N LYS A 132 -4.20 -2.33 -23.93
CA LYS A 132 -4.28 -2.15 -22.47
C LYS A 132 -3.87 -3.42 -21.72
N PRO A 133 -3.27 -3.29 -20.54
CA PRO A 133 -3.05 -4.42 -19.64
C PRO A 133 -4.33 -5.19 -19.37
N HIS A 134 -4.20 -6.47 -19.02
CA HIS A 134 -5.33 -7.26 -18.55
C HIS A 134 -5.92 -6.62 -17.28
N PRO A 135 -7.27 -6.67 -17.09
CA PRO A 135 -7.93 -6.24 -15.87
C PRO A 135 -7.27 -6.78 -14.60
N ASP A 136 -7.44 -6.04 -13.51
CA ASP A 136 -6.88 -6.32 -12.19
C ASP A 136 -5.34 -6.29 -12.19
N ILE A 137 -4.81 -5.07 -12.31
CA ILE A 137 -3.38 -4.75 -12.23
C ILE A 137 -2.89 -4.95 -10.79
N LEU A 138 -1.77 -5.65 -10.62
CA LEU A 138 -1.20 -5.95 -9.32
C LEU A 138 -0.21 -4.86 -8.88
N ILE A 139 -0.63 -3.95 -8.01
CA ILE A 139 0.32 -3.02 -7.37
C ILE A 139 1.08 -3.76 -6.26
N ASN A 140 2.40 -3.69 -6.29
CA ASN A 140 3.22 -4.20 -5.19
C ASN A 140 3.30 -3.18 -4.05
N TYR A 141 2.57 -3.44 -2.96
CA TYR A 141 2.52 -2.57 -1.78
C TYR A 141 3.90 -2.25 -1.18
N ARG A 142 4.85 -3.18 -1.21
CA ARG A 142 6.20 -2.96 -0.65
C ARG A 142 7.02 -2.01 -1.53
N ILE A 143 6.89 -2.15 -2.86
CA ILE A 143 7.53 -1.22 -3.80
C ILE A 143 6.88 0.15 -3.69
N ALA A 144 5.55 0.22 -3.62
CA ALA A 144 4.84 1.48 -3.41
C ALA A 144 5.28 2.17 -2.10
N ALA A 145 5.39 1.44 -0.99
CA ALA A 145 5.87 1.98 0.29
C ALA A 145 7.33 2.46 0.22
N PHE A 146 8.20 1.74 -0.48
CA PHE A 146 9.57 2.17 -0.76
C PHE A 146 9.59 3.47 -1.57
N CYS A 147 8.84 3.50 -2.67
CA CYS A 147 8.67 4.68 -3.52
C CYS A 147 8.03 5.84 -2.75
N ALA A 148 7.30 5.61 -1.67
CA ALA A 148 6.70 6.64 -0.82
C ALA A 148 7.59 7.05 0.36
N GLY A 149 8.83 6.56 0.43
CA GLY A 149 9.81 6.97 1.43
C GLY A 149 9.56 6.41 2.84
N LEU A 150 8.69 5.41 2.99
CA LEU A 150 8.30 4.87 4.30
C LEU A 150 9.38 3.98 4.95
N GLY A 151 10.39 3.55 4.20
CA GLY A 151 11.42 2.64 4.71
C GLY A 151 12.17 1.88 3.61
N GLU A 152 12.68 0.71 3.95
CA GLU A 152 13.59 -0.08 3.12
C GLU A 152 13.06 -1.50 2.84
N ILE A 153 13.44 -2.06 1.69
CA ILE A 153 13.24 -3.50 1.43
C ILE A 153 14.42 -4.26 2.06
N GLY A 154 14.14 -5.05 3.10
CA GLY A 154 15.14 -5.84 3.81
C GLY A 154 15.69 -7.02 2.99
N TYR A 155 16.76 -7.64 3.49
CA TYR A 155 17.41 -8.79 2.84
C TYR A 155 16.46 -9.98 2.64
N SER A 156 15.52 -10.17 3.58
CA SER A 156 14.43 -11.17 3.49
C SER A 156 13.31 -10.78 2.51
N ARG A 157 13.45 -9.66 1.78
CA ARG A 157 12.43 -9.07 0.89
C ARG A 157 11.16 -8.57 1.61
N ILE A 158 11.17 -8.56 2.94
CA ILE A 158 10.14 -7.92 3.75
C ILE A 158 10.45 -6.43 3.85
N PHE A 159 9.41 -5.60 3.77
CA PHE A 159 9.54 -4.15 3.94
C PHE A 159 9.73 -3.82 5.43
N LEU A 160 10.62 -2.88 5.72
CA LEU A 160 10.98 -2.46 7.07
C LEU A 160 10.72 -0.97 7.20
N THR A 161 10.03 -0.58 8.27
CA THR A 161 9.86 0.84 8.64
C THR A 161 10.66 1.16 9.89
N PRO A 162 11.16 2.40 10.06
CA PRO A 162 11.93 2.79 11.24
C PRO A 162 11.17 2.56 12.56
N GLU A 163 9.87 2.85 12.56
CA GLU A 163 9.02 2.82 13.76
C GLU A 163 8.50 1.43 14.11
N PHE A 164 8.17 0.61 13.09
CA PHE A 164 7.45 -0.65 13.31
C PHE A 164 8.16 -1.89 12.74
N GLY A 165 9.28 -1.70 12.06
CA GLY A 165 10.02 -2.78 11.39
C GLY A 165 9.13 -3.49 10.37
N PRO A 166 9.08 -4.84 10.37
CA PRO A 166 8.29 -5.60 9.39
C PRO A 166 6.81 -5.74 9.75
N ARG A 167 6.36 -5.28 10.92
CA ARG A 167 5.03 -5.58 11.47
C ARG A 167 3.99 -4.59 10.99
N VAL A 168 3.77 -4.54 9.68
CA VAL A 168 2.98 -3.49 9.04
C VAL A 168 2.07 -4.04 7.94
N ARG A 169 0.98 -3.33 7.69
CA ARG A 169 0.04 -3.53 6.58
C ARG A 169 -0.13 -2.22 5.82
N PHE A 170 -0.54 -2.32 4.56
CA PHE A 170 -0.61 -1.16 3.68
C PHE A 170 -1.94 -1.04 2.96
N ASN A 171 -2.46 0.18 2.86
CA ASN A 171 -3.50 0.53 1.89
C ASN A 171 -2.96 1.67 1.03
N MET A 172 -3.59 1.94 -0.13
CA MET A 172 -3.11 3.00 -1.03
C MET A 172 -4.27 3.80 -1.62
N LEU A 173 -4.02 5.03 -2.04
CA LEU A 173 -4.91 5.83 -2.87
C LEU A 173 -4.15 6.39 -4.06
N LEU A 174 -4.66 6.17 -5.28
CA LEU A 174 -4.23 6.95 -6.45
C LEU A 174 -5.12 8.19 -6.53
N THR A 175 -4.56 9.36 -6.78
CA THR A 175 -5.35 10.59 -6.86
C THR A 175 -4.81 11.55 -7.92
N SER A 176 -5.72 12.31 -8.53
CA SER A 176 -5.36 13.43 -9.43
C SER A 176 -4.80 14.63 -8.68
N ALA A 177 -4.86 14.64 -7.34
CA ALA A 177 -4.24 15.68 -6.52
C ALA A 177 -2.71 15.69 -6.70
N PRO A 178 -2.12 16.85 -7.03
CA PRO A 178 -0.68 16.98 -7.30
C PRO A 178 0.10 17.17 -5.99
N PHE A 179 0.04 16.19 -5.10
CA PHE A 179 0.77 16.23 -3.85
C PHE A 179 2.28 16.10 -4.07
N GLU A 180 3.05 16.90 -3.33
CA GLU A 180 4.51 16.78 -3.25
C GLU A 180 4.89 15.39 -2.70
N PRO A 181 5.75 14.63 -3.41
CA PRO A 181 6.19 13.31 -2.99
C PRO A 181 7.22 13.39 -1.86
N ASP A 182 7.26 12.37 -1.03
CA ASP A 182 8.29 12.23 -0.01
C ASP A 182 9.64 11.86 -0.61
N PRO A 183 10.76 12.29 -0.03
CA PRO A 183 12.06 11.73 -0.40
C PRO A 183 12.08 10.22 -0.14
N ILE A 184 12.85 9.48 -0.94
CA ILE A 184 13.13 8.08 -0.62
C ILE A 184 13.84 8.05 0.74
N TYR A 185 13.50 7.05 1.56
CA TYR A 185 14.09 6.88 2.87
C TYR A 185 15.63 6.87 2.78
N ASN A 186 16.27 7.76 3.52
CA ASN A 186 17.72 7.94 3.56
C ASN A 186 18.24 7.98 5.02
N GLY A 187 17.44 7.49 5.96
CA GLY A 187 17.81 7.42 7.37
C GLY A 187 18.79 6.28 7.67
N PRO A 188 18.99 5.95 8.97
CA PRO A 188 19.82 4.82 9.36
C PRO A 188 19.35 3.53 8.70
N LYS A 189 20.32 2.73 8.25
CA LYS A 189 20.04 1.44 7.61
C LYS A 189 19.19 0.56 8.53
N LEU A 190 18.05 0.09 8.01
CA LEU A 190 17.09 -0.69 8.80
C LEU A 190 17.43 -2.18 8.79
N CYS A 191 17.96 -2.68 7.68
CA CYS A 191 18.36 -4.08 7.54
C CYS A 191 19.83 -4.30 7.93
N ASP A 192 20.06 -5.03 9.01
CA ASP A 192 21.39 -5.44 9.48
C ASP A 192 21.97 -6.66 8.74
N ARG A 193 21.17 -7.33 7.90
CA ARG A 193 21.52 -8.59 7.21
C ARG A 193 21.84 -9.74 8.17
N CYS A 194 21.10 -9.82 9.28
CA CYS A 194 21.15 -10.98 10.17
C CYS A 194 20.82 -12.29 9.41
N MET A 195 21.51 -13.37 9.79
CA MET A 195 21.34 -14.74 9.28
C MET A 195 20.86 -15.66 10.40
#